data_AF-A0A0F9G0P9-F1
#
_entry.id   AF-A0A0F9G0P9-F1
#
_cell.length_a   1.000
_cell.length_b   1.000
_cell.length_c   1.000
_cell.angle_alpha   90.00
_cell.angle_beta   90.00
_cell.angle_gamma   90.00
#
_symmetry.space_group_name_H-M   'P 1'
#
loop_
_entity.id
_entity.type
_entity.pdbx_description
1 polymer ?
#
loop_
_entity_poly.entity_id
_entity_poly.type
_entity_poly.pdbx_seq_one_letter_code
_entity_poly.pdbx_strand_id
1 'polypeptide(L)'
;MADTTVDASVQTNLNYRQLRLGPVWIDESIAYVIYIDAAADLVYQKTVNGGANWGAPVAIRVGTVSKASIWYDRWTPGDTGTTIHIAYANISVDDIFYRDLDTSTDTLGTERTVFAGTTFNTT
;
A
#
# COMPACT_ATOMS: atom_id res chain seq x y z
N MET A 1 -23.09 -2.69 -14.56
CA MET A 1 -22.70 -2.41 -13.16
C MET A 1 -22.18 -0.98 -13.10
N ALA A 2 -22.39 -0.28 -11.99
CA ALA A 2 -21.84 1.05 -11.77
C ALA A 2 -20.47 0.94 -11.10
N ASP A 3 -19.58 1.88 -11.39
CA ASP A 3 -18.27 1.96 -10.76
C ASP A 3 -18.43 2.29 -9.28
N THR A 4 -17.60 1.65 -8.43
CA THR A 4 -17.59 1.89 -6.98
C THR A 4 -16.31 2.60 -6.60
N THR A 5 -16.45 3.77 -5.97
CA THR A 5 -15.33 4.53 -5.43
C THR A 5 -14.73 3.80 -4.23
N VAL A 6 -13.40 3.60 -4.25
CA VAL A 6 -12.64 3.05 -3.11
C VAL A 6 -12.42 4.14 -2.06
N ASP A 7 -11.88 5.28 -2.49
CA ASP A 7 -11.69 6.47 -1.66
C ASP A 7 -11.68 7.74 -2.51
N ALA A 8 -12.14 8.86 -1.94
CA ALA A 8 -12.18 10.16 -2.59
C ALA A 8 -11.03 11.09 -2.19
N SER A 9 -10.25 10.70 -1.18
CA SER A 9 -9.09 11.42 -0.63
C SER A 9 -7.76 10.91 -1.18
N VAL A 10 -7.78 10.06 -2.19
CA VAL A 10 -6.58 9.57 -2.88
C VAL A 10 -5.77 10.74 -3.44
N GLN A 11 -4.45 10.67 -3.31
CA GLN A 11 -3.56 11.71 -3.81
C GLN A 11 -3.70 11.93 -5.33
N THR A 12 -3.76 13.17 -5.79
CA THR A 12 -3.93 13.50 -7.22
C THR A 12 -2.77 13.07 -8.14
N ASN A 13 -1.63 12.73 -7.54
CA ASN A 13 -0.35 12.51 -8.20
C ASN A 13 0.10 11.03 -8.17
N LEU A 14 -0.83 10.10 -7.95
CA LEU A 14 -0.53 8.67 -7.81
C LEU A 14 0.35 8.11 -8.92
N ASN A 15 0.11 8.50 -10.17
CA ASN A 15 0.74 7.93 -11.36
C ASN A 15 2.27 8.01 -11.37
N TYR A 16 2.86 8.97 -10.65
CA TYR A 16 4.32 9.07 -10.49
C TYR A 16 4.78 8.90 -9.04
N ARG A 17 3.85 8.73 -8.09
CA ARG A 17 4.19 8.39 -6.70
C ARG A 17 4.18 6.90 -6.43
N GLN A 18 3.53 6.08 -7.26
CA GLN A 18 3.43 4.67 -6.96
C GLN A 18 3.52 3.82 -8.23
N LEU A 19 4.50 2.91 -8.25
CA LEU A 19 4.87 2.12 -9.42
C LEU A 19 4.03 0.85 -9.58
N ARG A 20 3.65 0.20 -8.48
CA ARG A 20 2.84 -1.01 -8.46
C ARG A 20 1.83 -0.91 -7.32
N LEU A 21 0.55 -0.92 -7.67
CA LEU A 21 -0.58 -0.63 -6.76
C LEU A 21 -1.83 -1.45 -6.99
N GLY A 22 -1.80 -2.39 -7.95
CA GLY A 22 -3.00 -3.10 -8.35
C GLY A 22 -3.72 -3.68 -7.13
N PRO A 23 -5.06 -3.69 -7.11
CA PRO A 23 -5.78 -4.35 -6.03
C PRO A 23 -5.21 -5.76 -5.86
N VAL A 24 -4.79 -6.07 -4.64
CA VAL A 24 -4.30 -7.40 -4.30
C VAL A 24 -5.51 -8.24 -3.98
N TRP A 25 -6.03 -8.92 -4.99
CA TRP A 25 -7.08 -9.93 -4.83
C TRP A 25 -6.46 -11.21 -4.27
N ILE A 26 -6.95 -11.66 -3.12
CA ILE A 26 -6.54 -12.93 -2.51
C ILE A 26 -7.55 -14.06 -2.82
N ASP A 27 -8.79 -13.69 -3.13
CA ASP A 27 -9.86 -14.53 -3.69
C ASP A 27 -10.87 -13.62 -4.45
N GLU A 28 -12.04 -14.13 -4.81
CA GLU A 28 -13.07 -13.37 -5.56
C GLU A 28 -13.80 -12.29 -4.75
N SER A 29 -13.75 -12.39 -3.41
CA SER A 29 -14.47 -11.51 -2.49
C SER A 29 -13.55 -10.53 -1.79
N ILE A 30 -12.30 -10.90 -1.56
CA ILE A 30 -11.36 -10.14 -0.72
C ILE A 30 -10.25 -9.52 -1.57
N ALA A 31 -10.13 -8.20 -1.46
CA ALA A 31 -9.03 -7.43 -2.05
C ALA A 31 -8.52 -6.35 -1.10
N TYR A 32 -7.26 -5.97 -1.31
CA TYR A 32 -6.62 -4.83 -0.67
C TYR A 32 -6.18 -3.82 -1.72
N VAL A 33 -6.49 -2.55 -1.51
CA VAL A 33 -5.96 -1.44 -2.32
C VAL A 33 -5.08 -0.60 -1.42
N ILE A 34 -3.83 -0.45 -1.80
CA ILE A 34 -2.82 0.33 -1.08
C ILE A 34 -2.56 1.59 -1.87
N TYR A 35 -2.57 2.76 -1.24
CA TYR A 35 -2.39 4.03 -1.91
C TYR A 35 -1.84 5.09 -0.95
N ILE A 36 -1.27 6.15 -1.52
CA ILE A 36 -0.94 7.38 -0.79
C ILE A 36 -2.14 8.31 -0.86
N ASP A 37 -2.62 8.78 0.29
CA ASP A 37 -3.73 9.71 0.37
C ASP A 37 -3.28 11.18 0.19
N ALA A 38 -4.24 12.11 0.23
CA ALA A 38 -3.98 13.54 0.08
C ALA A 38 -3.15 14.15 1.22
N ALA A 39 -3.09 13.50 2.39
CA ALA A 39 -2.23 13.88 3.51
C ALA A 39 -0.79 13.33 3.38
N ALA A 40 -0.50 12.59 2.31
CA ALA A 40 0.73 11.83 2.10
C ALA A 40 0.93 10.69 3.11
N ASP A 41 -0.17 10.17 3.66
CA ASP A 41 -0.20 8.94 4.44
C ASP A 41 -0.24 7.74 3.49
N LEU A 42 0.48 6.68 3.83
CA LEU A 42 0.37 5.41 3.12
C LEU A 42 -0.68 4.57 3.83
N VAL A 43 -1.76 4.25 3.13
CA VAL A 43 -2.92 3.55 3.69
C VAL A 43 -3.29 2.33 2.85
N TYR A 44 -4.06 1.42 3.42
CA TYR A 44 -4.79 0.40 2.67
C TYR A 44 -6.28 0.41 3.01
N GLN A 45 -7.10 0.00 2.05
CA GLN A 45 -8.50 -0.35 2.26
C GLN A 45 -8.76 -1.77 1.78
N LYS A 46 -9.69 -2.43 2.47
CA LYS A 46 -10.08 -3.80 2.22
C LYS A 46 -11.53 -3.88 1.77
N THR A 47 -11.81 -4.75 0.82
CA THR A 47 -13.17 -5.23 0.52
C THR A 47 -13.29 -6.70 0.94
N VAL A 48 -14.51 -7.13 1.28
CA VAL A 48 -14.85 -8.53 1.60
C VAL A 48 -16.05 -9.03 0.79
N ASN A 49 -16.46 -8.27 -0.22
CA ASN A 49 -17.65 -8.54 -1.03
C ASN A 49 -17.44 -8.21 -2.51
N GLY A 50 -16.27 -8.52 -3.03
CA GLY A 50 -15.99 -8.36 -4.46
C GLY A 50 -15.93 -6.90 -4.91
N GLY A 51 -15.58 -5.99 -4.00
CA GLY A 51 -15.47 -4.55 -4.30
C GLY A 51 -16.78 -3.78 -4.28
N ALA A 52 -17.90 -4.39 -3.82
CA ALA A 52 -19.17 -3.70 -3.70
C ALA A 52 -19.15 -2.60 -2.61
N ASN A 53 -18.35 -2.78 -1.56
CA ASN A 53 -17.94 -1.70 -0.66
C ASN A 53 -16.50 -1.89 -0.16
N TRP A 54 -15.95 -0.81 0.40
CA TRP A 54 -14.60 -0.74 0.93
C TRP A 54 -14.65 -0.27 2.39
N GLY A 55 -13.86 -0.91 3.25
CA GLY A 55 -13.73 -0.53 4.65
C GLY A 55 -13.04 0.83 4.82
N ALA A 56 -12.96 1.33 6.06
CA ALA A 56 -12.21 2.56 6.35
C ALA A 56 -10.71 2.39 6.02
N PRO A 57 -10.01 3.47 5.63
CA PRO A 57 -8.57 3.42 5.41
C PRO A 57 -7.82 3.09 6.69
N VAL A 58 -6.88 2.16 6.58
CA VAL A 58 -5.98 1.74 7.66
C VAL A 58 -4.58 2.25 7.34
N ALA A 59 -3.98 2.97 8.29
CA ALA A 59 -2.64 3.55 8.11
C ALA A 59 -1.55 2.48 8.16
N ILE A 60 -0.78 2.36 7.07
CA ILE A 60 0.50 1.66 7.03
C ILE A 60 1.59 2.57 7.61
N ARG A 61 1.54 3.85 7.25
CA ARG A 61 2.37 4.93 7.82
C ARG A 61 1.66 6.27 7.70
N VAL A 62 1.77 7.07 8.75
CA VAL A 62 1.30 8.45 8.77
C VAL A 62 2.42 9.40 8.31
N GLY A 63 2.10 10.23 7.33
CA GLY A 63 2.82 11.39 6.87
C GLY A 63 4.01 11.10 5.96
N THR A 64 4.22 12.02 5.00
CA THR A 64 5.48 12.25 4.29
C THR A 64 5.98 11.09 3.41
N VAL A 65 5.07 10.21 2.97
CA VAL A 65 5.39 9.18 1.97
C VAL A 65 5.31 9.78 0.55
N SER A 66 6.39 9.63 -0.21
CA SER A 66 6.49 10.19 -1.58
C SER A 66 6.51 9.12 -2.66
N LYS A 67 6.97 7.92 -2.33
CA LYS A 67 7.03 6.78 -3.24
C LYS A 67 6.61 5.51 -2.52
N ALA A 68 5.84 4.65 -3.18
CA ALA A 68 5.56 3.31 -2.66
C ALA A 68 5.45 2.29 -3.79
N SER A 69 5.77 1.04 -3.47
CA SER A 69 5.62 -0.13 -4.34
C SER A 69 5.23 -1.33 -3.50
N ILE A 70 4.38 -2.19 -4.06
CA ILE A 70 3.91 -3.40 -3.39
C ILE A 70 4.28 -4.66 -4.17
N TRP A 71 4.43 -5.75 -3.44
CA TRP A 71 4.57 -7.09 -3.98
C TRP A 71 3.80 -8.09 -3.12
N TYR A 72 2.93 -8.91 -3.71
CA TYR A 72 2.24 -9.97 -2.98
C TYR A 72 2.93 -11.31 -3.24
N ASP A 73 3.10 -12.15 -2.20
CA ASP A 73 3.76 -13.46 -2.32
C ASP A 73 3.28 -14.25 -3.53
N ARG A 74 1.96 -14.39 -3.70
CA ARG A 74 1.38 -15.20 -4.79
C ARG A 74 1.50 -14.58 -6.19
N TRP A 75 2.10 -13.39 -6.31
CA TRP A 75 2.55 -12.88 -7.60
C TRP A 75 3.88 -13.49 -8.04
N THR A 76 4.61 -14.12 -7.11
CA THR A 76 5.76 -14.96 -7.41
C THR A 76 5.27 -16.38 -7.78
N PRO A 77 5.61 -16.90 -8.98
CA PRO A 77 5.24 -18.26 -9.36
C PRO A 77 5.77 -19.30 -8.35
N GLY A 78 4.89 -20.16 -7.85
CA GLY A 78 5.22 -21.23 -6.90
C GLY A 78 5.18 -20.82 -5.43
N ASP A 79 4.96 -19.54 -5.12
CA ASP A 79 4.79 -19.08 -3.75
C ASP A 79 3.33 -19.22 -3.29
N THR A 80 3.16 -19.53 -2.00
CA THR A 80 1.85 -19.76 -1.36
C THR A 80 1.60 -18.86 -0.15
N GLY A 81 2.57 -17.98 0.16
CA GLY A 81 2.47 -17.03 1.26
C GLY A 81 1.26 -16.09 1.16
N THR A 82 1.00 -15.40 2.27
CA THR A 82 -0.13 -14.48 2.46
C THR A 82 0.33 -13.06 2.74
N THR A 83 1.58 -12.74 2.43
CA THR A 83 2.16 -11.45 2.77
C THR A 83 2.15 -10.49 1.59
N ILE A 84 1.66 -9.28 1.82
CA ILE A 84 1.87 -8.13 0.95
C ILE A 84 3.07 -7.35 1.48
N HIS A 85 4.14 -7.37 0.70
CA HIS A 85 5.38 -6.63 0.91
C HIS A 85 5.20 -5.19 0.42
N ILE A 86 5.51 -4.22 1.28
CA ILE A 86 5.30 -2.81 0.99
C ILE A 86 6.63 -2.08 1.24
N ALA A 87 7.23 -1.55 0.18
CA ALA A 87 8.42 -0.73 0.26
C ALA A 87 8.08 0.71 -0.14
N TYR A 88 8.57 1.69 0.61
CA TYR A 88 8.24 3.09 0.38
C TYR A 88 9.33 4.04 0.86
N ALA A 89 9.36 5.23 0.24
CA ALA A 89 10.29 6.29 0.59
C ALA A 89 9.57 7.39 1.37
N ASN A 90 10.21 7.81 2.46
CA ASN A 90 9.80 8.96 3.25
C ASN A 90 10.73 10.15 2.96
N ILE A 91 10.16 11.33 2.74
CA ILE A 91 10.93 12.54 2.38
C ILE A 91 11.20 13.49 3.55
N SER A 92 10.66 13.24 4.74
CA SER A 92 10.99 14.06 5.91
C SER A 92 12.27 13.61 6.61
N VAL A 93 12.55 12.30 6.52
CA VAL A 93 13.76 11.68 7.07
C VAL A 93 14.70 11.15 5.99
N ASP A 94 14.27 11.22 4.72
CA ASP A 94 15.04 10.74 3.57
C ASP A 94 15.44 9.26 3.63
N ASP A 95 14.54 8.42 4.15
CA ASP A 95 14.75 6.99 4.34
C ASP A 95 13.87 6.12 3.42
N ILE A 96 14.35 4.92 3.13
CA ILE A 96 13.55 3.84 2.54
C ILE A 96 13.12 2.90 3.65
N PHE A 97 11.82 2.66 3.72
CA PHE A 97 11.21 1.77 4.68
C PHE A 97 10.59 0.55 4.01
N TYR A 98 10.44 -0.49 4.79
CA TYR A 98 9.70 -1.70 4.47
C TYR A 98 8.71 -1.99 5.58
N ARG A 99 7.50 -2.43 5.19
CA ARG A 99 6.50 -2.99 6.08
C ARG A 99 5.73 -4.09 5.36
N ASP A 100 5.27 -5.07 6.10
CA ASP A 100 4.45 -6.16 5.59
C ASP A 100 3.01 -6.08 6.12
N LEU A 101 2.07 -6.60 5.33
CA LEU A 101 0.69 -6.86 5.71
C LEU A 101 0.41 -8.35 5.51
N ASP A 102 0.09 -9.07 6.59
CA ASP A 102 -0.36 -10.46 6.53
C ASP A 102 -1.88 -10.50 6.29
N THR A 103 -2.26 -10.97 5.10
CA THR A 103 -3.67 -11.03 4.68
C THR A 103 -4.45 -12.16 5.36
N SER A 104 -3.79 -13.08 6.07
CA SER A 104 -4.46 -14.14 6.83
C SER A 104 -4.99 -13.64 8.18
N THR A 105 -4.37 -12.58 8.72
CA THR A 105 -4.69 -12.01 10.04
C THR A 105 -5.09 -10.54 9.99
N ASP A 106 -4.98 -9.88 8.83
CA ASP A 106 -5.16 -8.43 8.66
C ASP A 106 -4.21 -7.60 9.55
N THR A 107 -2.99 -8.09 9.78
CA THR A 107 -2.03 -7.44 10.66
C THR A 107 -0.85 -6.84 9.91
N LEU A 108 -0.46 -5.62 10.31
CA LEU A 108 0.76 -4.98 9.86
C LEU A 108 1.94 -5.45 10.70
N GLY A 109 3.01 -5.87 10.03
CA GLY A 109 4.29 -6.19 10.67
C GLY A 109 4.99 -4.96 11.26
N THR A 110 6.15 -5.18 11.87
CA THR A 110 7.02 -4.10 12.34
C THR A 110 7.66 -3.38 11.15
N GLU A 111 7.57 -2.05 11.14
CA GLU A 111 8.24 -1.21 10.16
C GLU A 111 9.76 -1.30 10.31
N ARG A 112 10.46 -1.36 9.17
CA ARG A 112 11.92 -1.51 9.11
C ARG A 112 12.53 -0.43 8.23
N THR A 113 13.58 0.23 8.69
CA THR A 113 14.43 1.07 7.84
C THR A 113 15.32 0.16 6.98
N VAL A 114 15.11 0.17 5.67
CA VAL A 114 15.91 -0.56 4.69
C VAL A 114 17.17 0.23 4.35
N PHE A 115 17.03 1.54 4.22
CA PHE A 115 18.14 2.44 3.94
C PHE A 115 17.91 3.75 4.69
N ALA A 116 18.90 4.12 5.52
CA ALA A 116 18.93 5.39 6.22
C ALA A 116 19.65 6.41 5.34
N GLY A 117 18.90 7.23 4.62
CA GLY A 117 19.48 8.22 3.72
C GLY A 117 19.82 9.51 4.44
N THR A 118 20.59 10.36 3.77
CA THR A 118 20.91 11.71 4.27
C THR A 118 20.15 12.80 3.53
N THR A 119 19.76 12.55 2.27
CA THR A 119 18.95 13.45 1.42
C THR A 119 18.38 12.68 0.22
N PHE A 120 17.09 12.87 -0.11
CA PHE A 120 16.55 12.52 -1.43
C PHE A 120 16.44 13.73 -2.35
N ASN A 121 16.85 13.58 -3.61
CA ASN A 121 16.52 14.55 -4.65
C ASN A 121 15.20 14.13 -5.31
N THR A 122 14.19 15.01 -5.27
CA THR A 122 12.82 14.71 -5.72
C THR A 122 12.47 15.33 -7.07
N THR A 123 13.48 15.76 -7.84
CA THR A 123 13.29 16.33 -9.19
C THR A 123 12.67 15.36 -10.17
#